data_AF-A0A2G9PUW2-F1
#
_entry.id   AF-A0A2G9PUW2-F1
#
_cell.length_a   1.000
_cell.length_b   1.000
_cell.length_c   1.000
_cell.angle_alpha   90.00
_cell.angle_beta   90.00
_cell.angle_gamma   90.00
#
_symmetry.space_group_name_H-M   'P 1'
#
loop_
_entity.id
_entity.type
_entity.pdbx_description
1 polymer ?
#
loop_
_entity_poly.entity_id
_entity_poly.type
_entity_poly.pdbx_seq_one_letter_code
_entity_poly.pdbx_strand_id
1 'polypeptide(L)'
;MEFKNELIKMPVIEERRVTLSGSSLIMTLPKEWIEEHKIKAGDKILVKANGHIEVRVRTEENLRLMNEEVTAIRNLSTNHITRSDDDRTGKKRQALLSPTNTKTSDSK
;
A
#
# COMPACT_ATOMS: atom_id res chain seq x y z
N MET A 1 24.30 18.57 25.92
CA MET A 1 22.88 18.26 25.66
C MET A 1 22.35 19.31 24.72
N GLU A 2 22.41 19.06 23.41
CA GLU A 2 21.95 19.99 22.39
C GLU A 2 20.54 19.61 21.94
N PHE A 3 19.54 20.21 22.57
CA PHE A 3 18.16 20.25 22.07
C PHE A 3 18.04 21.38 21.03
N LYS A 4 18.78 21.30 19.92
CA LYS A 4 18.68 22.26 18.82
C LYS A 4 18.55 21.52 17.49
N ASN A 5 17.35 21.58 16.93
CA ASN A 5 16.97 21.25 15.56
C ASN A 5 16.26 19.91 15.28
N GLU A 6 15.45 19.40 16.22
CA GLU A 6 14.17 18.78 15.78
C GLU A 6 13.17 19.92 15.52
N LEU A 7 13.50 20.77 14.54
CA LEU A 7 12.48 21.57 13.88
C LEU A 7 11.56 20.55 13.23
N ILE A 8 10.34 20.42 13.76
CA ILE A 8 9.23 19.78 13.08
C ILE A 8 9.15 20.48 11.72
N LYS A 9 9.76 19.88 10.68
CA LYS A 9 9.76 20.47 9.35
C LYS A 9 8.31 20.55 8.91
N MET A 10 7.88 21.77 8.57
CA MET A 10 6.53 22.00 8.09
C MET A 10 6.28 21.13 6.85
N PRO A 11 5.09 20.51 6.74
CA PRO A 11 4.76 19.72 5.56
C PRO A 11 4.75 20.63 4.33
N VAL A 12 5.44 20.20 3.28
CA VAL A 12 5.47 20.89 1.99
C VAL A 12 4.16 20.58 1.27
N ILE A 13 3.35 21.62 1.00
CA ILE A 13 2.12 21.51 0.22
C ILE A 13 2.35 22.24 -1.11
N GLU A 14 2.39 21.47 -2.20
CA GLU A 14 2.57 22.00 -3.55
C GLU A 14 1.54 21.40 -4.51
N GLU A 15 1.00 22.21 -5.41
CA GLU A 15 0.20 21.73 -6.53
C GLU A 15 1.11 21.30 -7.68
N ARG A 16 0.90 20.09 -8.20
CA ARG A 16 1.71 19.49 -9.27
C ARG A 16 0.81 18.98 -10.37
N ARG A 17 1.17 19.22 -11.64
CA ARG A 17 0.51 18.57 -12.77
C ARG A 17 1.00 17.14 -12.88
N VAL A 18 0.06 16.23 -13.08
CA VAL A 18 0.35 14.85 -13.47
C VAL A 18 0.31 14.75 -15.00
N THR A 19 1.17 13.90 -15.55
CA THR A 19 1.21 13.60 -16.98
C THR A 19 0.93 12.11 -17.16
N LEU A 20 0.08 11.76 -18.12
CA LEU A 20 -0.13 10.38 -18.51
C LEU A 20 0.86 10.02 -19.62
N SER A 21 1.54 8.89 -19.47
CA SER A 21 2.43 8.32 -20.48
C SER A 21 2.04 6.87 -20.73
N GLY A 22 1.28 6.65 -21.81
CA GLY A 22 0.64 5.36 -22.07
C GLY A 22 -0.29 4.94 -20.93
N SER A 23 -0.02 3.79 -20.33
CA SER A 23 -0.74 3.27 -19.16
C SER A 23 -0.19 3.75 -17.81
N SER A 24 0.84 4.59 -17.80
CA SER A 24 1.52 5.05 -16.58
C SER A 24 1.15 6.49 -16.22
N LEU A 25 1.01 6.74 -14.92
CA LEU A 25 0.94 8.09 -14.36
C LEU A 25 2.36 8.55 -13.98
N ILE A 26 2.75 9.71 -14.46
CA ILE A 26 4.02 10.36 -14.15
C ILE A 26 3.73 11.61 -13.35
N MET A 27 4.39 11.75 -12.21
CA MET A 27 4.39 12.98 -11.41
C MET A 27 5.79 13.27 -10.90
N THR A 28 6.11 14.55 -10.72
CA THR A 28 7.35 14.97 -10.09
C THR A 28 7.15 15.05 -8.58
N LEU A 29 8.13 14.59 -7.79
CA LEU A 29 8.13 14.73 -6.34
C LEU A 29 8.69 16.10 -5.90
N PRO A 30 8.27 16.66 -4.76
CA PRO A 30 8.82 17.90 -4.20
C PRO A 30 10.36 17.91 -4.18
N LYS A 31 10.96 18.99 -4.66
CA LYS A 31 12.44 19.08 -4.76
C LYS A 31 13.06 18.95 -3.37
N GLU A 32 12.49 19.64 -2.40
CA GLU A 32 12.92 19.61 -1.00
C GLU A 32 12.87 18.19 -0.42
N TRP A 33 11.82 17.43 -0.75
CA TRP A 33 11.70 16.03 -0.32
C TRP A 33 12.76 15.12 -0.95
N ILE A 34 13.03 15.30 -2.25
CA ILE A 34 14.09 14.57 -2.97
C ILE A 34 15.46 14.84 -2.33
N GLU A 35 15.77 16.11 -2.06
CA GLU A 35 17.05 16.53 -1.50
C GLU A 35 17.24 16.04 -0.06
N GLU A 36 16.20 16.15 0.77
CA GLU A 36 16.20 15.67 2.15
C GLU A 36 16.50 14.18 2.24
N HIS A 37 15.84 13.39 1.38
CA HIS A 37 15.99 11.94 1.36
C HIS A 37 17.15 11.47 0.47
N LYS A 38 17.90 12.40 -0.13
CA LYS A 38 19.03 12.13 -1.03
C LYS A 38 18.70 11.15 -2.15
N ILE A 39 17.48 11.22 -2.67
CA ILE A 39 16.99 10.32 -3.73
C ILE A 39 17.75 10.59 -5.03
N LYS A 40 18.22 9.53 -5.67
CA LYS A 40 18.91 9.56 -6.96
C LYS A 40 18.13 8.80 -8.02
N ALA A 41 18.44 9.10 -9.28
CA ALA A 41 17.90 8.34 -10.40
C ALA A 41 18.27 6.85 -10.26
N GLY A 42 17.26 5.99 -10.42
CA GLY A 42 17.41 4.53 -10.25
C GLY A 42 17.10 4.02 -8.83
N ASP A 43 16.97 4.90 -7.84
CA ASP A 43 16.56 4.49 -6.50
C ASP A 43 15.14 3.95 -6.50
N LYS A 44 14.90 2.95 -5.65
CA LYS A 44 13.56 2.40 -5.42
C LYS A 44 12.86 3.22 -4.34
N ILE A 45 11.59 3.51 -4.57
CA ILE A 45 10.67 4.12 -3.58
C ILE A 45 9.48 3.19 -3.35
N LEU A 46 8.78 3.41 -2.25
CA LEU A 46 7.53 2.72 -1.94
C LEU A 46 6.36 3.64 -2.28
N VAL A 47 5.36 3.11 -2.98
CA VAL A 47 4.15 3.83 -3.36
C VAL A 47 2.94 3.00 -2.93
N LYS A 48 2.05 3.59 -2.13
CA LYS A 48 0.74 3.02 -1.78
C LYS A 48 -0.35 3.90 -2.37
N ALA A 49 -1.32 3.28 -3.02
CA ALA A 49 -2.48 3.95 -3.60
C ALA A 49 -3.76 3.37 -2.99
N ASN A 50 -4.46 4.16 -2.18
CA ASN A 50 -5.74 3.79 -1.57
C ASN A 50 -6.59 5.04 -1.28
N GLY A 51 -7.26 5.59 -2.31
CA GLY A 51 -7.97 6.88 -2.25
C GLY A 51 -7.05 8.11 -2.25
N HIS A 52 -5.83 7.97 -1.74
CA HIS A 52 -4.72 8.91 -1.88
C HIS A 52 -3.44 8.14 -2.27
N ILE A 53 -2.44 8.87 -2.76
CA ILE A 53 -1.11 8.33 -3.05
C ILE A 53 -0.19 8.72 -1.89
N GLU A 54 0.45 7.73 -1.30
CA GLU A 54 1.50 7.91 -0.31
C GLU A 54 2.82 7.40 -0.88
N VAL A 55 3.86 8.23 -0.78
CA VAL A 55 5.21 7.92 -1.24
C VAL A 55 6.16 7.93 -0.05
N ARG A 56 6.95 6.85 0.11
CA ARG A 56 7.98 6.75 1.15
C ARG A 56 9.31 6.31 0.54
N VAL A 57 10.41 6.67 1.19
CA VAL A 57 11.73 6.08 0.89
C VAL A 57 11.71 4.57 1.13
N ARG A 58 12.40 3.80 0.29
CA ARG A 58 12.52 2.35 0.48
C ARG A 58 13.51 2.06 1.61
N THR A 59 12.97 1.83 2.80
CA THR A 59 13.67 1.22 3.94
C THR A 59 12.93 -0.03 4.36
N GLU A 60 13.57 -0.92 5.12
CA GLU A 60 12.91 -2.15 5.58
C GLU A 60 11.81 -1.87 6.60
N GLU A 61 12.03 -0.87 7.45
CA GLU A 61 11.02 -0.36 8.37
C GLU A 61 9.79 0.19 7.63
N ASN A 62 9.97 1.05 6.63
CA ASN A 62 8.84 1.59 5.87
C ASN A 62 8.08 0.50 5.12
N LEU A 63 8.79 -0.49 4.55
CA LEU A 63 8.14 -1.61 3.89
C LEU A 63 7.30 -2.42 4.88
N ARG A 64 7.85 -2.71 6.07
CA ARG A 64 7.12 -3.44 7.12
C ARG A 64 5.86 -2.67 7.54
N LEU A 65 5.98 -1.38 7.85
CA LEU A 65 4.85 -0.54 8.25
C LEU A 65 3.75 -0.49 7.19
N MET A 66 4.12 -0.28 5.92
CA MET A 66 3.14 -0.25 4.82
C MET A 66 2.45 -1.60 4.63
N ASN A 67 3.16 -2.72 4.82
CA ASN A 67 2.56 -4.06 4.75
C ASN A 67 1.60 -4.33 5.92
N GLU A 68 1.95 -3.89 7.13
CA GLU A 68 1.09 -4.00 8.32
C GLU A 68 -0.21 -3.19 8.11
N GLU A 69 -0.11 -1.96 7.62
CA GLU A 69 -1.27 -1.12 7.29
C GLU A 69 -2.17 -1.78 6.24
N VAL A 70 -1.60 -2.33 5.16
CA VAL A 70 -2.37 -3.05 4.12
C VAL A 70 -3.07 -4.28 4.70
N THR A 71 -2.40 -5.01 5.60
CA THR A 71 -2.95 -6.20 6.24
C THR A 71 -4.11 -5.83 7.17
N ALA A 72 -3.96 -4.75 7.94
CA ALA A 72 -5.02 -4.24 8.81
C ALA A 72 -6.28 -3.87 8.01
N ILE A 73 -6.13 -3.18 6.88
CA ILE A 73 -7.25 -2.82 5.99
C ILE A 73 -7.98 -4.07 5.47
N ARG A 74 -7.23 -5.09 5.02
CA ARG A 74 -7.83 -6.36 4.56
C ARG A 74 -8.57 -7.09 5.67
N ASN A 75 -8.05 -7.08 6.89
CA ASN A 75 -8.69 -7.73 8.03
C ASN A 75 -9.98 -6.99 8.43
N LEU A 76 -9.99 -5.66 8.38
CA LEU A 76 -11.19 -4.85 8.61
C LEU A 76 -12.27 -5.14 7.56
N SER A 77 -11.92 -5.23 6.27
CA SER A 77 -12.90 -5.57 5.24
C SER A 77 -13.47 -6.98 5.42
N THR A 78 -12.65 -7.94 5.85
CA THR A 78 -13.07 -9.33 6.05
C THR A 78 -14.00 -9.46 7.27
N ASN A 79 -13.70 -8.74 8.37
CA ASN A 79 -14.54 -8.73 9.56
C ASN A 79 -15.89 -8.02 9.37
N HIS A 80 -15.96 -7.08 8.42
CA HIS A 80 -17.21 -6.40 8.08
C HIS A 80 -18.18 -7.29 7.30
N ILE A 81 -17.67 -8.27 6.56
CA ILE A 81 -18.47 -9.28 5.84
C ILE A 81 -19.00 -10.32 6.84
N THR A 82 -18.17 -10.80 7.77
CA THR A 82 -18.57 -11.85 8.71
C THR A 82 -19.54 -11.37 9.79
N ARG A 83 -19.51 -10.09 10.17
CA ARG A 83 -20.46 -9.53 11.16
C ARG A 83 -21.84 -9.17 10.60
N SER A 84 -22.02 -9.10 9.28
CA SER A 84 -23.30 -8.73 8.68
C SER A 84 -24.27 -9.91 8.50
N ASP A 85 -23.81 -11.14 8.69
CA ASP A 85 -24.62 -12.35 8.45
C ASP A 85 -25.04 -13.10 9.73
N ASP A 86 -24.60 -12.67 10.92
CA ASP A 86 -24.90 -13.38 12.18
C ASP A 86 -26.26 -13.03 12.83
N ASP A 87 -27.04 -12.09 12.26
CA ASP A 87 -28.42 -11.79 12.70
C ASP A 87 -29.52 -12.48 11.87
N ARG A 88 -29.16 -13.43 10.99
CA ARG A 88 -30.15 -14.33 10.38
C ARG A 88 -29.98 -15.76 10.89
N THR A 89 -30.72 -16.03 11.96
CA THR A 89 -31.10 -17.37 12.42
C THR A 89 -31.29 -18.36 11.27
N GLY A 90 -30.37 -19.33 11.21
CA GLY A 90 -30.64 -20.71 10.80
C GLY A 90 -30.65 -21.04 9.29
N LYS A 91 -29.50 -21.45 8.74
CA LYS A 91 -29.38 -22.72 7.98
C LYS A 91 -27.92 -23.03 7.59
N LYS A 92 -27.49 -24.22 8.04
CA LYS A 92 -26.39 -25.10 7.58
C LYS A 92 -25.35 -24.58 6.57
N ARG A 93 -24.10 -24.62 7.05
CA ARG A 93 -22.79 -24.73 6.36
C ARG A 93 -22.80 -25.36 4.95
N GLN A 94 -22.07 -24.74 4.02
CA GLN A 94 -20.96 -25.33 3.25
C GLN A 94 -20.32 -24.25 2.36
N ALA A 95 -19.10 -23.83 2.68
CA ALA A 95 -18.22 -23.19 1.69
C ALA A 95 -17.12 -24.19 1.36
N LEU A 96 -17.30 -24.86 0.22
CA LEU A 96 -16.31 -25.70 -0.43
C LEU A 96 -15.12 -24.82 -0.86
N LEU A 97 -14.06 -24.80 -0.06
CA LEU A 97 -12.75 -24.43 -0.57
C LEU A 97 -12.17 -25.67 -1.26
N SER A 98 -12.37 -25.78 -2.56
CA SER A 98 -11.65 -26.76 -3.38
C SER A 98 -10.21 -26.25 -3.56
N PRO A 99 -9.18 -27.00 -3.14
CA PRO A 99 -7.80 -26.67 -3.49
C PRO A 99 -7.56 -26.98 -4.96
N THR A 100 -7.18 -25.99 -5.76
CA THR A 100 -6.75 -26.19 -7.15
C THR A 100 -5.38 -26.86 -7.16
N ASN A 101 -5.36 -28.20 -7.12
CA ASN A 101 -4.19 -28.99 -7.48
C ASN A 101 -4.11 -29.07 -9.00
N THR A 102 -3.30 -28.23 -9.64
CA THR A 102 -2.85 -28.49 -11.01
C THR A 102 -1.59 -29.35 -10.98
N LYS A 103 -1.75 -30.66 -11.19
CA LYS A 103 -0.71 -31.53 -11.75
C LYS A 103 -1.31 -32.48 -12.80
N THR A 104 -0.87 -32.23 -14.04
CA THR A 104 -0.46 -33.16 -15.12
C THR A 104 -1.40 -34.25 -15.63
N SER A 105 -1.62 -34.29 -16.94
CA SER A 105 -1.41 -35.51 -17.75
C SER A 105 -1.24 -35.19 -19.23
N ASP A 106 -0.15 -35.70 -19.79
CA ASP A 106 0.06 -35.96 -21.21
C ASP A 106 -0.99 -36.90 -21.82
N SER A 107 -1.03 -36.85 -23.16
CA SER A 107 -1.24 -37.96 -24.12
C SER A 107 -2.51 -37.89 -24.98
N LYS A 108 -2.33 -37.50 -26.25
CA LYS A 108 -2.44 -38.42 -27.39
C LYS A 108 -1.71 -37.87 -28.61
#